data_AF-A0A957R184-F1
#
_entry.id   AF-A0A957R184-F1
#
_cell.length_a   1.000
_cell.length_b   1.000
_cell.length_c   1.000
_cell.angle_alpha   90.00
_cell.angle_beta   90.00
_cell.angle_gamma   90.00
#
_symmetry.space_group_name_H-M   'P 1'
#
loop_
_entity.id
_entity.type
_entity.pdbx_description
1 polymer ?
#
loop_
_entity_poly.entity_id
_entity_poly.type
_entity_poly.pdbx_seq_one_letter_code
_entity_poly.pdbx_strand_id
1 'polypeptide(L)'
;ILNDKTDSQIMNRLIGDHGLKKGKIQATSLKHPELVQYQISDWDFLLLRAEANGLVVVNEDGQLSVVAPDATRPARHHVEAGLDELFDFEMRLDTSDQTSTVSAAAWDIRSQQLRGSANNRPVPLRQGQLKPGEITAMAGSSSQIELDGVAAPQPEELQPWVDGTLLRQRLGLLQGRLSLSGSAAYRLLDPLAVSGIGRCFNGTALITALRQRLTTRHGWITDVQLGLSPQSFASRPDIQPPPAGGLLAGIRGLHIGLASDFKKDPDGQFRLQVRLYGDKELTVWARLAAPDAGKDHGFVFWPEANDEVVVGFVNEDPRQAVVLGSLFSQKNRVPPDLAPTENNLVRGLVTKKNNRLLIIDDDKAELLLKTSAGKEIHLNENEDSLTIKDEHGNEIVLDKDGIKLKSGKDLTLEASGKVEIKGQSVDLK
;
A
#
# COMPACT_ATOMS: atom_id res chain seq x y z
N ILE A 1 -16.71 -1.70 9.16
CA ILE A 1 -16.45 -2.74 8.14
C ILE A 1 -17.74 -3.00 7.36
N LEU A 2 -17.66 -3.07 6.04
CA LEU A 2 -18.77 -3.26 5.11
C LEU A 2 -18.47 -4.48 4.24
N ASN A 3 -19.13 -5.59 4.55
CA ASN A 3 -18.90 -6.85 3.85
C ASN A 3 -20.00 -7.09 2.82
N ASP A 4 -19.63 -7.74 1.74
CA ASP A 4 -20.55 -8.25 0.74
C ASP A 4 -21.48 -7.16 0.16
N LYS A 5 -20.95 -5.98 -0.13
CA LYS A 5 -21.73 -4.86 -0.68
C LYS A 5 -21.06 -4.24 -1.90
N THR A 6 -21.89 -3.77 -2.82
CA THR A 6 -21.42 -2.91 -3.91
C THR A 6 -21.27 -1.46 -3.44
N ASP A 7 -20.44 -0.68 -4.12
CA ASP A 7 -20.31 0.75 -3.83
C ASP A 7 -21.66 1.48 -3.86
N SER A 8 -22.50 1.22 -4.86
CA SER A 8 -23.84 1.81 -4.94
C SER A 8 -24.74 1.44 -3.76
N GLN A 9 -24.64 0.22 -3.21
CA GLN A 9 -25.35 -0.17 -1.99
C GLN A 9 -24.80 0.56 -0.76
N ILE A 10 -23.49 0.71 -0.67
CA ILE A 10 -22.81 1.43 0.42
C ILE A 10 -23.22 2.91 0.40
N MET A 11 -23.12 3.57 -0.75
CA MET A 11 -23.51 4.98 -0.92
C MET A 11 -25.00 5.20 -0.61
N ASN A 12 -25.87 4.28 -1.06
CA ASN A 12 -27.29 4.28 -0.69
C ASN A 12 -27.51 4.21 0.82
N ARG A 13 -26.75 3.37 1.51
CA ARG A 13 -26.83 3.24 2.96
C ARG A 13 -26.36 4.52 3.64
N LEU A 14 -25.16 5.01 3.32
CA LEU A 14 -24.59 6.22 3.94
C LEU A 14 -25.53 7.42 3.84
N ILE A 15 -26.11 7.67 2.66
CA ILE A 15 -27.09 8.77 2.48
C ILE A 15 -28.36 8.52 3.33
N GLY A 16 -28.82 7.27 3.40
CA GLY A 16 -30.03 6.90 4.14
C GLY A 16 -29.88 6.94 5.66
N ASP A 17 -28.73 6.53 6.19
CA ASP A 17 -28.45 6.46 7.63
C ASP A 17 -28.49 7.88 8.26
N HIS A 18 -28.25 8.93 7.47
CA HIS A 18 -28.37 10.35 7.87
C HIS A 18 -29.71 11.00 7.54
N GLY A 19 -30.70 10.22 7.08
CA GLY A 19 -32.04 10.74 6.75
C GLY A 19 -32.11 11.70 5.56
N LEU A 20 -31.07 11.72 4.71
CA LEU A 20 -31.01 12.60 3.55
C LEU A 20 -31.84 12.04 2.38
N LYS A 21 -32.43 12.92 1.57
CA LYS A 21 -33.20 12.48 0.39
C LYS A 21 -32.24 11.92 -0.66
N LYS A 22 -32.54 10.71 -1.11
CA LYS A 22 -31.79 10.01 -2.15
C LYS A 22 -32.29 10.42 -3.53
N GLY A 23 -31.36 10.80 -4.40
CA GLY A 23 -31.60 11.00 -5.82
C GLY A 23 -31.17 9.82 -6.63
N LYS A 24 -30.65 10.08 -7.84
CA LYS A 24 -30.14 9.02 -8.69
C LYS A 24 -28.79 8.55 -8.14
N ILE A 25 -28.72 7.30 -7.70
CA ILE A 25 -27.47 6.64 -7.34
C ILE A 25 -27.18 5.59 -8.40
N GLN A 26 -26.15 5.85 -9.20
CA GLN A 26 -25.76 4.96 -10.29
C GLN A 26 -25.32 3.60 -9.74
N ALA A 27 -25.87 2.52 -10.31
CA ALA A 27 -25.53 1.17 -9.92
C ALA A 27 -24.06 0.85 -10.24
N THR A 28 -23.41 0.14 -9.33
CA THR A 28 -22.06 -0.39 -9.49
C THR A 28 -22.11 -1.91 -9.41
N SER A 29 -21.20 -2.59 -10.11
CA SER A 29 -21.24 -4.04 -10.30
C SER A 29 -20.40 -4.82 -9.30
N LEU A 30 -19.27 -4.27 -8.86
CA LEU A 30 -18.37 -4.97 -7.96
C LEU A 30 -18.97 -5.09 -6.57
N LYS A 31 -18.92 -6.31 -6.03
CA LYS A 31 -19.29 -6.62 -4.64
C LYS A 31 -18.02 -6.86 -3.84
N HIS A 32 -17.72 -5.95 -2.92
CA HIS A 32 -16.55 -6.02 -2.06
C HIS A 32 -16.69 -7.16 -1.04
N PRO A 33 -15.75 -8.13 -0.96
CA PRO A 33 -15.76 -9.12 0.11
C PRO A 33 -15.67 -8.45 1.48
N GLU A 34 -14.76 -7.47 1.59
CA GLU A 34 -14.57 -6.63 2.76
C GLU A 34 -14.14 -5.25 2.32
N LEU A 35 -14.80 -4.21 2.85
CA LEU A 35 -14.39 -2.82 2.69
C LEU A 35 -14.36 -2.13 4.05
N VAL A 36 -13.24 -1.47 4.37
CA VAL A 36 -13.03 -0.86 5.68
C VAL A 36 -13.09 0.67 5.58
N GLN A 37 -14.07 1.27 6.24
CA GLN A 37 -14.06 2.69 6.57
C GLN A 37 -13.29 2.85 7.89
N TYR A 38 -12.12 3.49 7.83
CA TYR A 38 -11.20 3.61 8.95
C TYR A 38 -10.90 5.08 9.27
N GLN A 39 -11.37 5.56 10.42
CA GLN A 39 -11.11 6.92 10.94
C GLN A 39 -11.39 8.08 9.96
N ILE A 40 -12.41 7.93 9.11
CA ILE A 40 -12.88 8.98 8.18
C ILE A 40 -14.40 9.15 8.31
N SER A 41 -14.91 10.33 7.95
CA SER A 41 -16.35 10.59 8.01
C SER A 41 -17.12 9.82 6.93
N ASP A 42 -18.43 9.63 7.14
CA ASP A 42 -19.31 9.00 6.13
C ASP A 42 -19.35 9.82 4.83
N TRP A 43 -19.19 11.14 4.93
CA TRP A 43 -19.15 12.03 3.77
C TRP A 43 -17.86 11.84 2.96
N ASP A 44 -16.71 11.80 3.63
CA ASP A 44 -15.42 11.60 2.96
C ASP A 44 -15.35 10.21 2.33
N PHE A 45 -15.86 9.20 3.03
CA PHE A 45 -15.94 7.85 2.51
C PHE A 45 -16.88 7.75 1.30
N LEU A 46 -18.04 8.42 1.33
CA LEU A 46 -18.96 8.53 0.19
C LEU A 46 -18.26 9.13 -1.04
N LEU A 47 -17.50 10.23 -0.86
CA LEU A 47 -16.77 10.88 -1.94
C LEU A 47 -15.66 9.99 -2.51
N LEU A 48 -14.88 9.32 -1.66
CA LEU A 48 -13.84 8.37 -2.08
C LEU A 48 -14.41 7.23 -2.93
N ARG A 49 -15.53 6.64 -2.49
CA ARG A 49 -16.15 5.51 -3.19
C ARG A 49 -16.86 5.94 -4.48
N ALA A 50 -17.45 7.13 -4.51
CA ALA A 50 -17.97 7.72 -5.75
C ALA A 50 -16.84 7.92 -6.77
N GLU A 51 -15.73 8.53 -6.33
CA GLU A 51 -14.59 8.81 -7.20
C GLU A 51 -13.90 7.55 -7.73
N ALA A 52 -13.75 6.51 -6.90
CA ALA A 52 -13.22 5.21 -7.33
C ALA A 52 -14.01 4.58 -8.50
N ASN A 53 -15.27 4.98 -8.68
CA ASN A 53 -16.14 4.53 -9.75
C ASN A 53 -16.31 5.58 -10.88
N GLY A 54 -15.53 6.66 -10.89
CA GLY A 54 -15.67 7.76 -11.86
C GLY A 54 -16.98 8.54 -11.72
N LEU A 55 -17.59 8.52 -10.53
CA LEU A 55 -18.84 9.21 -10.23
C LEU A 55 -18.58 10.49 -9.44
N VAL A 56 -19.52 11.42 -9.49
CA VAL A 56 -19.54 12.63 -8.67
C VAL A 56 -20.79 12.67 -7.80
N VAL A 57 -20.66 13.26 -6.61
CA VAL A 57 -21.77 13.50 -5.69
C VAL A 57 -22.34 14.87 -5.97
N VAL A 58 -23.65 14.93 -6.24
CA VAL A 58 -24.39 16.16 -6.56
C VAL A 58 -25.44 16.40 -5.49
N ASN A 59 -25.43 17.59 -4.91
CA ASN A 59 -26.49 18.06 -4.01
C ASN A 59 -27.33 19.10 -4.75
N GLU A 60 -28.58 18.75 -5.04
CA GLU A 60 -29.52 19.66 -5.70
C GLU A 60 -30.91 19.49 -5.10
N ASP A 61 -31.60 20.60 -4.84
CA ASP A 61 -32.96 20.64 -4.24
C ASP A 61 -33.13 19.76 -2.98
N GLY A 62 -32.07 19.69 -2.16
CA GLY A 62 -32.04 18.91 -0.92
C GLY A 62 -31.97 17.40 -1.13
N GLN A 63 -31.56 16.96 -2.33
CA GLN A 63 -31.40 15.58 -2.73
C GLN A 63 -29.95 15.29 -3.13
N LEU A 64 -29.39 14.19 -2.60
CA LEU A 64 -28.07 13.71 -2.97
C LEU A 64 -28.15 12.66 -4.07
N SER A 65 -27.52 12.94 -5.20
CA SER A 65 -27.33 11.99 -6.31
C SER A 65 -25.85 11.62 -6.43
N VAL A 66 -25.56 10.40 -6.90
CA VAL A 66 -24.20 9.95 -7.23
C VAL A 66 -24.22 9.40 -8.65
N VAL A 67 -23.63 10.13 -9.58
CA VAL A 67 -23.80 9.90 -11.03
C VAL A 67 -22.51 10.16 -11.80
N ALA A 68 -22.35 9.51 -12.95
CA ALA A 68 -21.25 9.81 -13.85
C ALA A 68 -21.44 11.19 -14.53
N PRO A 69 -20.42 12.05 -14.56
CA PRO A 69 -20.47 13.28 -15.35
C PRO A 69 -20.37 12.94 -16.84
N ASP A 70 -21.29 13.47 -17.65
CA ASP A 70 -21.36 13.20 -19.09
C ASP A 70 -21.48 14.50 -19.91
N ALA A 71 -20.32 14.97 -20.38
CA ALA A 71 -20.18 16.15 -21.23
C ALA A 71 -20.56 15.90 -22.70
N THR A 72 -20.91 14.66 -23.06
CA THR A 72 -21.32 14.29 -24.43
C THR A 72 -22.81 14.43 -24.67
N ARG A 73 -23.58 14.80 -23.65
CA ARG A 73 -24.99 15.14 -23.81
C ARG A 73 -25.13 16.44 -24.61
N PRO A 74 -26.22 16.61 -25.38
CA PRO A 74 -26.52 17.88 -26.04
C PRO A 74 -26.56 19.04 -25.03
N ALA A 75 -26.14 20.22 -25.47
CA ALA A 75 -26.23 21.43 -24.65
C ALA A 75 -27.68 21.70 -24.26
N ARG A 76 -27.91 21.88 -22.95
CA ARG A 76 -29.21 22.27 -22.41
C ARG A 76 -29.33 23.78 -22.32
N HIS A 77 -28.20 24.45 -22.13
CA HIS A 77 -28.08 25.90 -22.01
C HIS A 77 -27.09 26.41 -23.06
N HIS A 78 -27.28 27.66 -23.49
CA HIS A 78 -26.42 28.34 -24.46
C HIS A 78 -26.08 29.73 -23.94
N VAL A 79 -24.83 30.14 -24.13
CA VAL A 79 -24.34 31.50 -23.86
C VAL A 79 -23.42 31.90 -25.01
N GLU A 80 -23.79 32.98 -25.70
CA GLU A 80 -23.02 33.59 -26.77
C GLU A 80 -22.52 34.97 -26.35
N ALA A 81 -21.20 35.09 -26.16
CA ALA A 81 -20.59 36.37 -25.82
C ALA A 81 -20.79 37.39 -26.95
N GLY A 82 -21.36 38.54 -26.60
CA GLY A 82 -21.72 39.61 -27.53
C GLY A 82 -23.20 39.64 -27.93
N LEU A 83 -23.95 38.55 -27.71
CA LEU A 83 -25.41 38.51 -27.86
C LEU A 83 -26.12 38.42 -26.50
N ASP A 84 -25.61 37.57 -25.61
CA ASP A 84 -26.19 37.36 -24.29
C ASP A 84 -25.56 38.29 -23.23
N GLU A 85 -26.31 38.52 -22.14
CA GLU A 85 -25.84 39.28 -20.98
C GLU A 85 -24.81 38.48 -20.17
N LEU A 86 -23.54 38.64 -20.56
CA LEU A 86 -22.36 38.09 -19.90
C LEU A 86 -21.61 39.21 -19.19
N PHE A 87 -21.70 39.26 -17.85
CA PHE A 87 -21.09 40.32 -17.05
C PHE A 87 -19.59 40.12 -16.84
N ASP A 88 -19.17 38.86 -16.71
CA ASP A 88 -17.78 38.51 -16.45
C ASP A 88 -17.49 37.10 -16.98
N PHE A 89 -16.29 36.89 -17.48
CA PHE A 89 -15.83 35.62 -18.00
C PHE A 89 -14.37 35.40 -17.65
N GLU A 90 -14.10 34.31 -16.94
CA GLU A 90 -12.77 33.85 -16.61
C GLU A 90 -12.66 32.38 -16.98
N MET A 91 -11.69 32.00 -17.81
CA MET A 91 -11.42 30.59 -18.08
C MET A 91 -9.94 30.33 -18.28
N ARG A 92 -9.49 29.23 -17.70
CA ARG A 92 -8.11 28.75 -17.71
C ARG A 92 -8.02 27.45 -18.49
N LEU A 93 -6.97 27.35 -19.29
CA LEU A 93 -6.56 26.11 -19.96
C LEU A 93 -5.30 25.60 -19.25
N ASP A 94 -5.36 24.39 -18.70
CA ASP A 94 -4.25 23.77 -17.96
C ASP A 94 -3.96 22.35 -18.46
N THR A 95 -2.79 22.16 -19.05
CA THR A 95 -2.35 20.87 -19.59
C THR A 95 -1.51 20.05 -18.61
N SER A 96 -1.15 20.59 -17.44
CA SER A 96 -0.17 19.95 -16.54
C SER A 96 -0.64 18.60 -15.99
N ASP A 97 -1.93 18.44 -15.74
CA ASP A 97 -2.51 17.19 -15.23
C ASP A 97 -3.07 16.27 -16.33
N GLN A 98 -2.78 16.56 -17.61
CA GLN A 98 -3.33 15.80 -18.73
C GLN A 98 -2.43 14.62 -19.10
N THR A 99 -2.93 13.40 -18.88
CA THR A 99 -2.26 12.19 -19.36
C THR A 99 -2.90 11.66 -20.65
N SER A 100 -2.21 10.79 -21.37
CA SER A 100 -2.74 10.13 -22.57
C SER A 100 -3.47 8.84 -22.23
N THR A 101 -2.88 8.05 -21.33
CA THR A 101 -3.39 6.77 -20.87
C THR A 101 -3.22 6.66 -19.36
N VAL A 102 -4.24 6.11 -18.71
CA VAL A 102 -4.20 5.63 -17.35
C VAL A 102 -4.37 4.12 -17.42
N SER A 103 -3.42 3.40 -16.83
CA SER A 103 -3.45 1.95 -16.72
C SER A 103 -3.36 1.52 -15.26
N ALA A 104 -3.90 0.35 -14.98
CA ALA A 104 -3.79 -0.28 -13.67
C ALA A 104 -3.74 -1.79 -13.85
N ALA A 105 -3.05 -2.48 -12.96
CA ALA A 105 -3.00 -3.93 -12.91
C ALA A 105 -3.29 -4.43 -11.50
N ALA A 106 -3.88 -5.62 -11.40
CA ALA A 106 -4.10 -6.29 -10.14
C ALA A 106 -3.06 -7.40 -9.94
N TRP A 107 -2.62 -7.60 -8.71
CA TRP A 107 -1.71 -8.69 -8.33
C TRP A 107 -2.50 -9.82 -7.68
N ASP A 108 -2.37 -11.05 -8.15
CA ASP A 108 -2.99 -12.20 -7.49
C ASP A 108 -2.01 -12.83 -6.50
N ILE A 109 -2.34 -12.74 -5.21
CA ILE A 109 -1.49 -13.25 -4.12
C ILE A 109 -1.36 -14.78 -4.19
N ARG A 110 -2.37 -15.49 -4.70
CA ARG A 110 -2.37 -16.96 -4.76
C ARG A 110 -1.47 -17.47 -5.88
N SER A 111 -1.52 -16.87 -7.06
CA SER A 111 -0.65 -17.26 -8.19
C SER A 111 0.66 -16.49 -8.25
N GLN A 112 0.84 -15.43 -7.46
CA GLN A 112 1.99 -14.52 -7.49
C GLN A 112 2.27 -13.98 -8.90
N GLN A 113 1.21 -13.57 -9.60
CA GLN A 113 1.27 -13.03 -10.95
C GLN A 113 0.30 -11.86 -11.10
N LEU A 114 0.53 -11.01 -12.09
CA LEU A 114 -0.45 -9.99 -12.49
C LEU A 114 -1.72 -10.69 -13.00
N ARG A 115 -2.85 -10.34 -12.40
CA ARG A 115 -4.18 -10.84 -12.76
C ARG A 115 -5.05 -9.68 -13.18
N GLY A 116 -5.23 -9.54 -14.48
CA GLY A 116 -6.04 -8.47 -15.05
C GLY A 116 -5.31 -7.14 -15.13
N SER A 117 -5.57 -6.43 -16.21
CA SER A 117 -5.13 -5.06 -16.43
C SER A 117 -6.28 -4.29 -17.06
N ALA A 118 -6.34 -2.99 -16.78
CA ALA A 118 -7.28 -2.09 -17.41
C ALA A 118 -6.53 -0.91 -18.01
N ASN A 119 -7.02 -0.45 -19.16
CA ASN A 119 -6.67 0.83 -19.74
C ASN A 119 -7.94 1.68 -19.78
N ASN A 120 -7.80 2.97 -19.52
CA ASN A 120 -8.92 3.89 -19.62
C ASN A 120 -9.55 3.87 -21.02
N ARG A 121 -10.83 4.25 -21.07
CA ARG A 121 -11.54 4.57 -22.30
C ARG A 121 -11.29 6.03 -22.71
N PRO A 122 -11.35 6.38 -24.00
CA PRO A 122 -11.24 7.77 -24.43
C PRO A 122 -12.38 8.62 -23.86
N VAL A 123 -12.02 9.77 -23.28
CA VAL A 123 -12.98 10.77 -22.79
C VAL A 123 -12.97 11.96 -23.75
N PRO A 124 -13.99 12.10 -24.62
CA PRO A 124 -14.03 13.18 -25.60
C PRO A 124 -14.35 14.53 -24.92
N LEU A 125 -13.62 15.56 -25.32
CA LEU A 125 -13.89 16.95 -24.94
C LEU A 125 -14.65 17.64 -26.05
N ARG A 126 -15.73 18.35 -25.69
CA ARG A 126 -16.54 19.16 -26.62
C ARG A 126 -16.33 20.66 -26.46
N GLN A 127 -15.50 21.07 -25.50
CA GLN A 127 -15.08 22.43 -25.31
C GLN A 127 -13.61 22.59 -25.69
N GLY A 128 -13.31 23.70 -26.36
CA GLY A 128 -11.99 24.04 -26.84
C GLY A 128 -11.60 23.34 -28.14
N GLN A 129 -10.51 23.83 -28.74
CA GLN A 129 -9.99 23.32 -30.00
C GLN A 129 -9.01 22.15 -29.83
N LEU A 130 -8.46 21.96 -28.62
CA LEU A 130 -7.43 20.97 -28.37
C LEU A 130 -8.04 19.57 -28.25
N LYS A 131 -7.59 18.67 -29.11
CA LYS A 131 -7.97 17.25 -29.04
C LYS A 131 -7.13 16.52 -27.99
N PRO A 132 -7.65 15.45 -27.35
CA PRO A 132 -6.88 14.65 -26.39
C PRO A 132 -5.50 14.20 -26.87
N GLY A 133 -5.35 13.86 -28.15
CA GLY A 133 -4.07 13.46 -28.73
C GLY A 133 -3.05 14.60 -28.90
N GLU A 134 -3.53 15.83 -29.15
CA GLU A 134 -2.67 17.02 -29.26
C GLU A 134 -2.16 17.44 -27.88
N ILE A 135 -3.02 17.38 -26.87
CA ILE A 135 -2.68 17.62 -25.47
C ILE A 135 -1.58 16.66 -25.01
N THR A 136 -1.71 15.39 -25.36
CA THR A 136 -0.72 14.35 -25.08
C THR A 136 0.63 14.66 -25.73
N ALA A 137 0.63 15.04 -27.01
CA ALA A 137 1.86 15.36 -27.74
C ALA A 137 2.60 16.57 -27.15
N MET A 138 1.85 17.55 -26.63
CA MET A 138 2.40 18.73 -25.95
C MET A 138 2.98 18.42 -24.57
N ALA A 139 2.44 17.41 -23.86
CA ALA A 139 2.86 17.02 -22.52
C ALA A 139 4.15 16.15 -22.49
N GLY A 140 4.58 15.59 -23.62
CA GLY A 140 5.80 14.78 -23.73
C GLY A 140 5.62 13.30 -23.35
N SER A 141 6.72 12.52 -23.48
CA SER A 141 6.74 11.05 -23.42
C SER A 141 6.43 10.40 -22.05
N SER A 142 6.15 11.20 -21.01
CA SER A 142 5.70 10.74 -19.68
C SER A 142 4.18 10.86 -19.50
N SER A 143 3.42 10.62 -20.56
CA SER A 143 1.95 10.78 -20.62
C SER A 143 1.20 9.48 -20.31
N GLN A 144 1.80 8.58 -19.53
CA GLN A 144 1.15 7.38 -19.02
C GLN A 144 1.23 7.38 -17.50
N ILE A 145 0.10 7.12 -16.84
CA ILE A 145 0.04 6.94 -15.39
C ILE A 145 -0.32 5.50 -15.14
N GLU A 146 0.54 4.79 -14.42
CA GLU A 146 0.25 3.47 -13.88
C GLU A 146 -0.19 3.63 -12.41
N LEU A 147 -1.33 3.05 -12.07
CA LEU A 147 -1.89 3.10 -10.73
C LEU A 147 -1.43 1.88 -9.92
N ASP A 148 -0.34 2.03 -9.17
CA ASP A 148 0.31 0.93 -8.43
C ASP A 148 0.02 0.94 -6.91
N GLY A 149 -0.84 1.85 -6.44
CA GLY A 149 -0.96 2.19 -5.02
C GLY A 149 -1.74 1.22 -4.12
N VAL A 150 -2.29 0.12 -4.65
CA VAL A 150 -3.13 -0.82 -3.88
C VAL A 150 -2.47 -2.20 -3.87
N ALA A 151 -2.28 -2.76 -2.67
CA ALA A 151 -1.89 -4.17 -2.55
C ALA A 151 -3.05 -5.04 -3.10
N ALA A 152 -2.91 -5.50 -4.35
CA ALA A 152 -3.83 -6.43 -5.01
C ALA A 152 -5.30 -5.95 -5.10
N PRO A 153 -5.63 -4.90 -5.89
CA PRO A 153 -7.03 -4.54 -6.16
C PRO A 153 -7.79 -5.69 -6.83
N GLN A 154 -9.12 -5.72 -6.74
CA GLN A 154 -9.90 -6.70 -7.51
C GLN A 154 -9.90 -6.32 -9.00
N PRO A 155 -9.75 -7.26 -9.95
CA PRO A 155 -9.71 -6.94 -11.38
C PRO A 155 -10.91 -6.11 -11.87
N GLU A 156 -12.08 -6.30 -11.25
CA GLU A 156 -13.31 -5.58 -11.55
C GLU A 156 -13.31 -4.11 -11.07
N GLU A 157 -12.41 -3.72 -10.15
CA GLU A 157 -12.18 -2.32 -9.74
C GLU A 157 -11.39 -1.52 -10.76
N LEU A 158 -10.54 -2.20 -11.54
CA LEU A 158 -9.54 -1.55 -12.37
C LEU A 158 -10.18 -0.64 -13.42
N GLN A 159 -11.19 -1.12 -14.14
CA GLN A 159 -11.78 -0.36 -15.25
C GLN A 159 -12.48 0.93 -14.79
N PRO A 160 -13.40 0.91 -13.80
CA PRO A 160 -14.01 2.14 -13.28
C PRO A 160 -12.96 3.13 -12.74
N TRP A 161 -11.88 2.62 -12.12
CA TRP A 161 -10.84 3.44 -11.52
C TRP A 161 -10.00 4.18 -12.56
N VAL A 162 -9.52 3.49 -13.61
CA VAL A 162 -8.75 4.13 -14.69
C VAL A 162 -9.62 5.08 -15.53
N ASP A 163 -10.89 4.72 -15.78
CA ASP A 163 -11.84 5.57 -16.50
C ASP A 163 -12.14 6.86 -15.71
N GLY A 164 -12.40 6.73 -14.40
CA GLY A 164 -12.69 7.85 -13.51
C GLY A 164 -11.50 8.81 -13.35
N THR A 165 -10.29 8.25 -13.23
CA THR A 165 -9.06 9.04 -13.13
C THR A 165 -8.85 9.89 -14.38
N LEU A 166 -8.96 9.30 -15.58
CA LEU A 166 -8.83 10.08 -16.81
C LEU A 166 -9.95 11.12 -16.94
N LEU A 167 -11.20 10.73 -16.64
CA LEU A 167 -12.35 11.63 -16.74
C LEU A 167 -12.14 12.88 -15.89
N ARG A 168 -11.65 12.74 -14.65
CA ARG A 168 -11.33 13.87 -13.77
C ARG A 168 -10.26 14.77 -14.36
N GLN A 169 -9.15 14.19 -14.84
CA GLN A 169 -8.09 14.97 -15.49
C GLN A 169 -8.64 15.75 -16.68
N ARG A 170 -9.43 15.12 -17.54
CA ARG A 170 -10.04 15.76 -18.72
C ARG A 170 -10.97 16.90 -18.36
N LEU A 171 -11.78 16.75 -17.30
CA LEU A 171 -12.61 17.84 -16.78
C LEU A 171 -11.79 18.99 -16.16
N GLY A 172 -10.52 18.75 -15.82
CA GLY A 172 -9.57 19.75 -15.35
C GLY A 172 -8.88 20.56 -16.44
N LEU A 173 -9.00 20.19 -17.72
CA LEU A 173 -8.33 20.89 -18.82
C LEU A 173 -8.78 22.35 -18.94
N LEU A 174 -10.10 22.57 -18.95
CA LEU A 174 -10.73 23.88 -19.07
C LEU A 174 -11.56 24.13 -17.82
N GLN A 175 -11.15 25.12 -17.04
CA GLN A 175 -11.81 25.47 -15.79
C GLN A 175 -12.06 26.96 -15.75
N GLY A 176 -13.26 27.37 -15.36
CA GLY A 176 -13.60 28.78 -15.39
C GLY A 176 -14.96 29.08 -14.82
N ARG A 177 -15.32 30.36 -14.88
CA ARG A 177 -16.58 30.90 -14.39
C ARG A 177 -17.14 31.93 -15.36
N LEU A 178 -18.45 31.89 -15.51
CA LEU A 178 -19.25 32.89 -16.22
C LEU A 178 -20.17 33.57 -15.21
N SER A 179 -20.27 34.90 -15.26
CA SER A 179 -21.28 35.66 -14.50
C SER A 179 -22.41 36.07 -15.45
N LEU A 180 -23.60 35.52 -15.23
CA LEU A 180 -24.77 35.67 -16.10
C LEU A 180 -25.93 36.35 -15.35
N SER A 181 -26.89 36.86 -16.10
CA SER A 181 -28.16 37.32 -15.54
C SER A 181 -28.85 36.22 -14.73
N GLY A 182 -29.40 36.61 -13.59
CA GLY A 182 -29.93 35.70 -12.58
C GLY A 182 -30.96 34.72 -13.14
N SER A 183 -30.70 33.43 -12.95
CA SER A 183 -31.57 32.35 -13.40
C SER A 183 -31.49 31.12 -12.48
N ALA A 184 -32.65 30.50 -12.26
CA ALA A 184 -32.80 29.23 -11.56
C ALA A 184 -32.82 28.02 -12.52
N ALA A 185 -32.66 28.25 -13.83
CA ALA A 185 -32.73 27.19 -14.84
C ALA A 185 -31.46 26.33 -14.91
N TYR A 186 -30.31 26.88 -14.54
CA TYR A 186 -29.04 26.16 -14.54
C TYR A 186 -29.02 25.10 -13.42
N ARG A 187 -28.74 23.84 -13.77
CA ARG A 187 -28.58 22.72 -12.83
C ARG A 187 -27.17 22.15 -12.88
N LEU A 188 -26.74 21.51 -11.80
CA LEU A 188 -25.42 20.86 -11.75
C LEU A 188 -25.36 19.72 -12.77
N LEU A 189 -24.20 19.58 -13.42
CA LEU A 189 -23.91 18.67 -14.52
C LEU A 189 -24.73 18.90 -15.79
N ASP A 190 -25.55 19.95 -15.89
CA ASP A 190 -26.13 20.31 -17.20
C ASP A 190 -25.01 20.72 -18.17
N PRO A 191 -25.05 20.28 -19.44
CA PRO A 191 -24.12 20.78 -20.44
C PRO A 191 -24.52 22.20 -20.89
N LEU A 192 -23.56 23.13 -20.83
CA LEU A 192 -23.65 24.52 -21.27
C LEU A 192 -22.76 24.72 -22.51
N ALA A 193 -23.34 25.18 -23.61
CA ALA A 193 -22.58 25.61 -24.78
C ALA A 193 -22.16 27.09 -24.63
N VAL A 194 -20.87 27.35 -24.80
CA VAL A 194 -20.28 28.68 -24.79
C VAL A 194 -19.77 29.03 -26.19
N SER A 195 -20.13 30.19 -26.72
CA SER A 195 -19.67 30.71 -28.01
C SER A 195 -19.29 32.20 -27.91
N GLY A 196 -18.60 32.72 -28.94
CA GLY A 196 -18.23 34.13 -29.02
C GLY A 196 -16.97 34.55 -28.25
N ILE A 197 -16.27 33.62 -27.57
CA ILE A 197 -15.14 33.95 -26.66
C ILE A 197 -13.78 33.55 -27.25
N GLY A 198 -13.77 32.65 -28.23
CA GLY A 198 -12.57 32.27 -28.98
C GLY A 198 -12.44 30.75 -29.15
N ARG A 199 -11.68 30.30 -30.14
CA ARG A 199 -11.60 28.88 -30.52
C ARG A 199 -11.10 27.97 -29.39
N CYS A 200 -10.25 28.47 -28.50
CA CYS A 200 -9.74 27.72 -27.36
C CYS A 200 -10.79 27.45 -26.27
N PHE A 201 -11.88 28.22 -26.26
CA PHE A 201 -12.83 28.30 -25.13
C PHE A 201 -14.28 28.02 -25.54
N ASN A 202 -14.59 28.16 -26.83
CA ASN A 202 -15.89 27.80 -27.39
C ASN A 202 -16.17 26.30 -27.25
N GLY A 203 -17.43 25.93 -27.15
CA GLY A 203 -17.91 24.55 -27.15
C GLY A 203 -18.72 24.22 -25.90
N THR A 204 -18.96 22.93 -25.66
CA THR A 204 -19.86 22.46 -24.60
C THR A 204 -19.09 21.91 -23.41
N ALA A 205 -19.40 22.40 -22.21
CA ALA A 205 -18.86 21.90 -20.96
C ALA A 205 -19.94 21.69 -19.90
N LEU A 206 -19.60 20.95 -18.86
CA LEU A 206 -20.51 20.68 -17.75
C LEU A 206 -20.46 21.80 -16.72
N ILE A 207 -21.64 22.19 -16.25
CA ILE A 207 -21.79 23.03 -15.06
C ILE A 207 -21.38 22.21 -13.83
N THR A 208 -20.34 22.64 -13.12
CA THR A 208 -19.79 21.90 -11.96
C THR A 208 -20.00 22.62 -10.63
N ALA A 209 -20.26 23.93 -10.68
CA ALA A 209 -20.70 24.69 -9.52
C ALA A 209 -21.62 25.83 -9.95
N LEU A 210 -22.52 26.21 -9.04
CA LEU A 210 -23.44 27.33 -9.20
C LEU A 210 -23.34 28.21 -7.95
N ARG A 211 -23.23 29.52 -8.14
CA ARG A 211 -23.31 30.50 -7.05
C ARG A 211 -24.32 31.57 -7.43
N GLN A 212 -25.32 31.74 -6.56
CA GLN A 212 -26.33 32.78 -6.71
C GLN A 212 -25.90 33.99 -5.88
N ARG A 213 -25.85 35.18 -6.50
CA ARG A 213 -25.57 36.45 -5.83
C ARG A 213 -26.78 37.36 -5.95
N LEU A 214 -27.38 37.70 -4.81
CA LEU A 214 -28.42 38.72 -4.73
C LEU A 214 -27.80 39.95 -4.08
N THR A 215 -27.70 41.03 -4.85
CA THR A 215 -27.14 42.30 -4.37
C THR A 215 -28.11 43.44 -4.68
N THR A 216 -28.14 44.46 -3.83
CA THR A 216 -28.97 45.64 -4.06
C THR A 216 -28.53 46.45 -5.28
N ARG A 217 -27.24 46.39 -5.65
CA ARG A 217 -26.67 47.15 -6.78
C ARG A 217 -26.80 46.45 -8.12
N HIS A 218 -26.57 45.14 -8.17
CA HIS A 218 -26.53 44.38 -9.43
C HIS A 218 -27.70 43.40 -9.58
N GLY A 219 -28.69 43.47 -8.68
CA GLY A 219 -29.83 42.56 -8.68
C GLY A 219 -29.41 41.11 -8.44
N TRP A 220 -29.97 40.22 -9.23
CA TRP A 220 -29.70 38.78 -9.19
C TRP A 220 -28.70 38.39 -10.29
N ILE A 221 -27.58 37.82 -9.89
CA ILE A 221 -26.55 37.25 -10.78
C ILE A 221 -26.41 35.77 -10.49
N THR A 222 -26.29 34.97 -11.55
CA THR A 222 -25.92 33.56 -11.45
C THR A 222 -24.51 33.37 -11.99
N ASP A 223 -23.63 32.92 -11.11
CA ASP A 223 -22.29 32.51 -11.44
C ASP A 223 -22.27 31.01 -11.75
N VAL A 224 -21.81 30.66 -12.95
CA VAL A 224 -21.74 29.29 -13.44
C VAL A 224 -20.28 28.90 -13.57
N GLN A 225 -19.86 27.85 -12.86
CA GLN A 225 -18.52 27.28 -13.01
C GLN A 225 -18.54 26.12 -14.00
N LEU A 226 -17.53 26.10 -14.88
CA LEU A 226 -17.27 25.02 -15.83
C LEU A 226 -15.96 24.32 -15.46
N GLY A 227 -15.91 23.01 -15.72
CA GLY A 227 -14.74 22.17 -15.42
C GLY A 227 -14.64 21.75 -13.94
N LEU A 228 -13.85 20.71 -13.66
CA LEU A 228 -13.69 20.13 -12.32
C LEU A 228 -12.22 20.08 -11.93
N SER A 229 -11.89 20.19 -10.64
CA SER A 229 -10.51 20.04 -10.18
C SER A 229 -9.91 18.70 -10.62
N PRO A 230 -8.71 18.70 -11.26
CA PRO A 230 -8.00 17.47 -11.59
C PRO A 230 -7.48 16.75 -10.35
N GLN A 231 -7.33 17.45 -9.22
CA GLN A 231 -6.93 16.83 -7.95
C GLN A 231 -8.00 15.87 -7.45
N SER A 232 -7.56 14.66 -7.13
CA SER A 232 -8.43 13.64 -6.53
C SER A 232 -8.89 14.08 -5.15
N PHE A 233 -10.06 13.60 -4.72
CA PHE A 233 -10.46 13.76 -3.33
C PHE A 233 -9.44 13.05 -2.42
N ALA A 234 -8.99 11.85 -2.79
CA ALA A 234 -8.05 11.05 -2.00
C ALA A 234 -6.69 11.71 -1.73
N SER A 235 -6.29 12.72 -2.52
CA SER A 235 -5.05 13.46 -2.30
C SER A 235 -5.18 14.59 -1.27
N ARG A 236 -6.37 14.83 -0.71
CA ARG A 236 -6.56 15.88 0.27
C ARG A 236 -5.99 15.49 1.64
N PRO A 237 -5.22 16.39 2.28
CA PRO A 237 -4.53 16.08 3.52
C PRO A 237 -5.45 15.99 4.75
N ASP A 238 -6.71 16.43 4.64
CA ASP A 238 -7.69 16.54 5.74
C ASP A 238 -8.67 15.36 5.83
N ILE A 239 -8.53 14.34 4.96
CA ILE A 239 -9.40 13.16 4.99
C ILE A 239 -9.06 12.23 6.14
N GLN A 240 -7.76 12.02 6.39
CA GLN A 240 -7.28 11.14 7.46
C GLN A 240 -6.80 11.96 8.65
N PRO A 241 -6.85 11.40 9.87
CA PRO A 241 -6.25 12.03 11.03
C PRO A 241 -4.78 12.36 10.78
N PRO A 242 -4.27 13.48 11.33
CA PRO A 242 -2.87 13.82 11.19
C PRO A 242 -1.97 12.74 11.83
N PRO A 243 -0.71 12.65 11.38
CA PRO A 243 0.32 11.80 12.00
C PRO A 243 0.36 11.97 13.52
N ALA A 244 0.68 10.90 14.26
CA ALA A 244 0.69 10.90 15.72
C ALA A 244 -0.63 11.41 16.37
N GLY A 245 -1.75 11.31 15.64
CA GLY A 245 -3.04 11.84 16.06
C GLY A 245 -3.08 13.37 16.22
N GLY A 246 -2.08 14.09 15.69
CA GLY A 246 -1.95 15.54 15.84
C GLY A 246 -1.43 16.00 17.21
N LEU A 247 -0.98 15.08 18.07
CA LEU A 247 -0.43 15.40 19.39
C LEU A 247 1.00 15.96 19.32
N LEU A 248 1.74 15.63 18.27
CA LEU A 248 3.10 16.09 17.98
C LEU A 248 3.40 15.95 16.49
N ALA A 249 4.55 16.48 16.06
CA ALA A 249 5.04 16.23 14.71
C ALA A 249 5.32 14.73 14.52
N GLY A 250 4.72 14.14 13.49
CA GLY A 250 4.93 12.74 13.14
C GLY A 250 6.25 12.50 12.41
N ILE A 251 6.68 11.24 12.43
CA ILE A 251 7.83 10.73 11.67
C ILE A 251 7.33 9.70 10.66
N ARG A 252 7.61 9.94 9.38
CA ARG A 252 7.05 9.15 8.27
C ARG A 252 8.07 8.17 7.69
N GLY A 253 7.57 7.04 7.19
CA GLY A 253 8.37 6.02 6.52
C GLY A 253 9.19 5.14 7.46
N LEU A 254 10.06 4.31 6.86
CA LEU A 254 11.01 3.47 7.58
C LEU A 254 12.30 4.25 7.83
N HIS A 255 12.86 4.07 9.01
CA HIS A 255 14.12 4.69 9.41
C HIS A 255 15.15 3.62 9.74
N ILE A 256 16.43 3.97 9.61
CA ILE A 256 17.53 3.15 10.08
C ILE A 256 18.10 3.74 11.37
N GLY A 257 18.62 2.87 12.23
CA GLY A 257 19.25 3.27 13.48
C GLY A 257 20.27 2.26 13.95
N LEU A 258 21.00 2.61 15.01
CA LEU A 258 21.92 1.71 15.69
C LEU A 258 21.34 1.32 17.04
N ALA A 259 21.25 0.01 17.29
CA ALA A 259 20.91 -0.50 18.61
C ALA A 259 21.95 -0.02 19.63
N SER A 260 21.49 0.48 20.77
CA SER A 260 22.36 0.91 21.87
C SER A 260 22.64 -0.26 22.82
N ASP A 261 23.57 -0.05 23.76
CA ASP A 261 23.79 -1.01 24.85
C ASP A 261 22.50 -1.28 25.62
N PHE A 262 22.32 -2.54 26.06
CA PHE A 262 21.16 -2.93 26.85
C PHE A 262 21.11 -2.14 28.16
N LYS A 263 20.00 -1.42 28.34
CA LYS A 263 19.65 -0.75 29.59
C LYS A 263 18.33 -1.29 30.09
N LYS A 264 18.12 -1.24 31.40
CA LYS A 264 16.82 -1.58 32.00
C LYS A 264 15.77 -0.63 31.47
N ASP A 265 14.76 -1.17 30.81
CA ASP A 265 13.58 -0.39 30.38
C ASP A 265 12.89 0.19 31.63
N PRO A 266 12.77 1.53 31.75
CA PRO A 266 12.14 2.16 32.90
C PRO A 266 10.67 1.77 33.08
N ASP A 267 9.98 1.43 31.99
CA ASP A 267 8.55 1.09 32.00
C ASP A 267 8.31 -0.44 32.02
N GLY A 268 9.37 -1.25 31.98
CA GLY A 268 9.27 -2.71 32.00
C GLY A 268 8.56 -3.31 30.78
N GLN A 269 8.60 -2.64 29.62
CA GLN A 269 7.87 -3.03 28.41
C GLN A 269 8.73 -3.82 27.41
N PHE A 270 9.89 -4.32 27.84
CA PHE A 270 10.85 -5.04 26.99
C PHE A 270 11.21 -4.23 25.73
N ARG A 271 11.57 -2.95 25.89
CA ARG A 271 12.07 -2.11 24.80
C ARG A 271 13.60 -2.06 24.82
N LEU A 272 14.20 -1.85 23.65
CA LEU A 272 15.62 -1.50 23.53
C LEU A 272 15.79 -0.03 23.12
N GLN A 273 16.93 0.56 23.46
CA GLN A 273 17.27 1.89 22.97
C GLN A 273 17.86 1.81 21.56
N VAL A 274 17.34 2.63 20.65
CA VAL A 274 17.86 2.78 19.30
C VAL A 274 18.20 4.23 19.05
N ARG A 275 19.42 4.48 18.58
CA ARG A 275 19.85 5.79 18.13
C ARG A 275 19.53 5.92 16.64
N LEU A 276 18.60 6.81 16.30
CA LEU A 276 18.15 6.99 14.92
C LEU A 276 19.22 7.72 14.10
N TYR A 277 19.28 7.40 12.81
CA TYR A 277 20.17 8.10 11.89
C TYR A 277 19.61 9.50 11.54
N GLY A 278 20.48 10.50 11.44
CA GLY A 278 20.10 11.89 11.12
C GLY A 278 20.18 12.85 12.31
N ASP A 279 20.10 12.37 13.54
CA ASP A 279 20.35 13.14 14.76
C ASP A 279 21.10 12.28 15.77
N LYS A 280 22.35 12.66 16.08
CA LYS A 280 23.25 11.88 16.94
C LYS A 280 22.76 11.79 18.39
N GLU A 281 21.90 12.70 18.82
CA GLU A 281 21.34 12.74 20.18
C GLU A 281 19.98 12.04 20.26
N LEU A 282 19.32 11.77 19.13
CA LEU A 282 17.98 11.19 19.11
C LEU A 282 18.02 9.68 19.37
N THR A 283 17.88 9.33 20.66
CA THR A 283 17.72 7.95 21.11
C THR A 283 16.28 7.71 21.56
N VAL A 284 15.66 6.67 21.00
CA VAL A 284 14.27 6.28 21.32
C VAL A 284 14.22 4.89 21.94
N TRP A 285 13.22 4.65 22.79
CA TRP A 285 12.87 3.30 23.22
C TRP A 285 11.98 2.65 22.16
N ALA A 286 12.42 1.52 21.63
CA ALA A 286 11.71 0.78 20.59
C ALA A 286 11.35 -0.63 21.06
N ARG A 287 10.12 -1.06 20.79
CA ARG A 287 9.73 -2.47 20.93
C ARG A 287 10.42 -3.30 19.85
N LEU A 288 10.55 -4.61 20.05
CA LEU A 288 11.06 -5.53 19.04
C LEU A 288 9.89 -6.29 18.39
N ALA A 289 9.78 -6.21 17.07
CA ALA A 289 8.93 -7.13 16.32
C ALA A 289 9.66 -8.48 16.19
N ALA A 290 9.03 -9.54 16.66
CA ALA A 290 9.53 -10.90 16.53
C ALA A 290 8.62 -11.71 15.58
N PRO A 291 9.16 -12.69 14.84
CA PRO A 291 8.36 -13.62 14.03
C PRO A 291 7.25 -14.32 14.79
N ASP A 292 7.48 -14.64 16.06
CA ASP A 292 6.48 -15.17 17.00
C ASP A 292 6.75 -14.56 18.39
N ALA A 293 5.71 -14.09 19.05
CA ALA A 293 5.79 -13.48 20.38
C ALA A 293 4.48 -13.70 21.15
N GLY A 294 4.51 -14.67 22.06
CA GLY A 294 3.39 -14.97 22.94
C GLY A 294 3.82 -15.02 24.40
N LYS A 295 2.89 -15.37 25.29
CA LYS A 295 3.18 -15.51 26.72
C LYS A 295 4.16 -16.67 26.93
N ASP A 296 5.38 -16.35 27.37
CA ASP A 296 6.45 -17.30 27.69
C ASP A 296 6.90 -18.20 26.51
N HIS A 297 6.64 -17.80 25.27
CA HIS A 297 7.12 -18.47 24.05
C HIS A 297 7.33 -17.47 22.90
N GLY A 298 8.15 -17.86 21.93
CA GLY A 298 8.36 -17.10 20.70
C GLY A 298 9.81 -17.13 20.21
N PHE A 299 10.08 -16.30 19.21
CA PHE A 299 11.39 -16.13 18.61
C PHE A 299 12.14 -14.95 19.26
N VAL A 300 13.02 -15.24 20.21
CA VAL A 300 13.67 -14.21 21.04
C VAL A 300 15.12 -13.98 20.59
N PHE A 301 15.30 -13.07 19.63
CA PHE A 301 16.61 -12.64 19.13
C PHE A 301 16.73 -11.13 19.19
N TRP A 302 17.41 -10.64 20.22
CA TRP A 302 17.66 -9.22 20.37
C TRP A 302 18.85 -8.78 19.49
N PRO A 303 18.74 -7.65 18.79
CA PRO A 303 19.88 -7.02 18.14
C PRO A 303 20.99 -6.72 19.15
N GLU A 304 22.24 -6.83 18.72
CA GLU A 304 23.40 -6.51 19.55
C GLU A 304 23.68 -5.01 19.52
N ALA A 305 24.43 -4.51 20.52
CA ALA A 305 24.84 -3.12 20.53
C ALA A 305 25.65 -2.77 19.26
N ASN A 306 25.29 -1.67 18.61
CA ASN A 306 25.79 -1.17 17.33
C ASN A 306 25.37 -1.98 16.09
N ASP A 307 24.43 -2.91 16.21
CA ASP A 307 23.76 -3.48 15.03
C ASP A 307 22.90 -2.42 14.36
N GLU A 308 22.94 -2.42 13.03
CA GLU A 308 22.06 -1.60 12.20
C GLU A 308 20.67 -2.25 12.14
N VAL A 309 19.65 -1.48 12.50
CA VAL A 309 18.26 -1.92 12.59
C VAL A 309 17.33 -1.03 11.79
N VAL A 310 16.26 -1.62 11.26
CA VAL A 310 15.14 -0.89 10.66
C VAL A 310 14.10 -0.61 11.73
N VAL A 311 13.65 0.64 11.81
CA VAL A 311 12.67 1.13 12.76
C VAL A 311 11.45 1.66 12.02
N GLY A 312 10.27 1.17 12.42
CA GLY A 312 8.98 1.73 12.05
C GLY A 312 8.33 2.44 13.23
N PHE A 313 7.37 3.31 12.96
CA PHE A 313 6.64 4.07 13.98
C PHE A 313 5.15 3.83 13.83
N VAL A 314 4.51 3.30 14.89
CA VAL A 314 3.08 3.03 14.87
C VAL A 314 2.32 4.35 14.74
N ASN A 315 1.46 4.46 13.73
CA ASN A 315 0.70 5.67 13.40
C ASN A 315 1.58 6.93 13.19
N GLU A 316 2.80 6.73 12.68
CA GLU A 316 3.78 7.81 12.49
C GLU A 316 4.12 8.57 13.78
N ASP A 317 3.90 7.97 14.97
CA ASP A 317 4.18 8.57 16.27
C ASP A 317 5.62 8.27 16.71
N PRO A 318 6.51 9.29 16.84
CA PRO A 318 7.89 9.10 17.28
C PRO A 318 8.04 8.40 18.64
N ARG A 319 6.99 8.42 19.47
CA ARG A 319 6.98 7.77 20.80
C ARG A 319 6.71 6.27 20.72
N GLN A 320 6.29 5.77 19.56
CA GLN A 320 5.85 4.39 19.33
C GLN A 320 6.75 3.66 18.34
N ALA A 321 8.06 3.68 18.59
CA ALA A 321 9.06 3.01 17.77
C ALA A 321 9.00 1.47 17.89
N VAL A 322 9.23 0.79 16.78
CA VAL A 322 9.32 -0.68 16.68
C VAL A 322 10.49 -1.04 15.78
N VAL A 323 11.44 -1.82 16.29
CA VAL A 323 12.46 -2.48 15.48
C VAL A 323 11.81 -3.61 14.70
N LEU A 324 11.91 -3.53 13.37
CA LEU A 324 11.34 -4.52 12.45
C LEU A 324 12.32 -5.65 12.12
N GLY A 325 13.62 -5.38 12.27
CA GLY A 325 14.69 -6.34 12.01
C GLY A 325 16.06 -5.67 11.96
N SER A 326 17.10 -6.48 11.80
CA SER A 326 18.49 -6.04 11.61
C SER A 326 18.92 -6.16 10.16
N LEU A 327 19.87 -5.33 9.74
CA LEU A 327 20.40 -5.31 8.38
C LEU A 327 21.83 -5.85 8.34
N PHE A 328 22.13 -6.62 7.30
CA PHE A 328 23.50 -6.93 6.90
C PHE A 328 24.10 -5.77 6.11
N SER A 329 25.41 -5.55 6.27
CA SER A 329 26.17 -4.51 5.60
C SER A 329 27.64 -4.92 5.43
N GLN A 330 28.49 -4.05 4.88
CA GLN A 330 29.94 -4.33 4.83
C GLN A 330 30.58 -4.48 6.21
N LYS A 331 29.99 -3.88 7.24
CA LYS A 331 30.43 -3.99 8.64
C LYS A 331 29.77 -5.20 9.31
N ASN A 332 28.44 -5.32 9.18
CA ASN A 332 27.67 -6.46 9.69
C ASN A 332 27.55 -7.50 8.58
N ARG A 333 28.63 -8.24 8.32
CA ARG A 333 28.69 -9.15 7.18
C ARG A 333 27.85 -10.40 7.41
N VAL A 334 27.21 -10.88 6.36
CA VAL A 334 26.72 -12.26 6.28
C VAL A 334 27.93 -13.19 6.38
N PRO A 335 27.85 -14.33 7.10
CA PRO A 335 28.86 -15.38 7.01
C PRO A 335 29.14 -15.73 5.54
N PRO A 336 30.41 -15.75 5.08
CA PRO A 336 30.72 -15.89 3.66
C PRO A 336 30.10 -17.13 3.00
N ASP A 337 29.98 -18.22 3.76
CA ASP A 337 29.39 -19.49 3.33
C ASP A 337 27.86 -19.49 3.25
N LEU A 338 27.22 -18.43 3.76
CA LEU A 338 25.77 -18.18 3.67
C LEU A 338 25.44 -16.94 2.84
N ALA A 339 26.45 -16.34 2.18
CA ALA A 339 26.21 -15.23 1.29
C ALA A 339 25.35 -15.69 0.09
N PRO A 340 24.43 -14.86 -0.42
CA PRO A 340 23.58 -15.24 -1.55
C PRO A 340 24.42 -15.66 -2.77
N THR A 341 24.12 -16.85 -3.29
CA THR A 341 24.65 -17.37 -4.56
C THR A 341 23.50 -17.54 -5.56
N GLU A 342 23.81 -17.82 -6.83
CA GLU A 342 22.80 -18.04 -7.88
C GLU A 342 21.78 -19.14 -7.50
N ASN A 343 22.27 -20.22 -6.88
CA ASN A 343 21.44 -21.37 -6.51
C ASN A 343 20.90 -21.30 -5.07
N ASN A 344 21.54 -20.53 -4.18
CA ASN A 344 21.12 -20.28 -2.80
C ASN A 344 20.73 -21.55 -2.00
N LEU A 345 21.67 -22.52 -2.00
CA LEU A 345 21.48 -23.89 -1.51
C LEU A 345 21.69 -24.06 0.01
N VAL A 346 22.40 -23.14 0.67
CA VAL A 346 22.70 -23.24 2.11
C VAL A 346 22.02 -22.11 2.86
N ARG A 347 21.24 -22.44 3.89
CA ARG A 347 20.48 -21.48 4.70
C ARG A 347 20.57 -21.88 6.17
N GLY A 348 20.46 -20.92 7.08
CA GLY A 348 20.47 -21.29 8.48
C GLY A 348 20.55 -20.13 9.47
N LEU A 349 20.63 -20.52 10.73
CA LEU A 349 20.78 -19.62 11.87
C LEU A 349 22.22 -19.68 12.36
N VAL A 350 22.87 -18.53 12.45
CA VAL A 350 24.23 -18.40 12.98
C VAL A 350 24.20 -17.41 14.15
N THR A 351 24.64 -17.87 15.31
CA THR A 351 24.76 -17.02 16.50
C THR A 351 26.09 -16.26 16.51
N LYS A 352 26.19 -15.21 17.34
CA LYS A 352 27.42 -14.40 17.53
C LYS A 352 28.67 -15.22 17.87
N LYS A 353 28.51 -16.36 18.55
CA LYS A 353 29.60 -17.29 18.88
C LYS A 353 29.79 -18.42 17.87
N ASN A 354 29.25 -18.23 16.66
CA ASN A 354 29.35 -19.16 15.53
C ASN A 354 28.81 -20.57 15.83
N ASN A 355 27.79 -20.68 16.70
CA ASN A 355 26.93 -21.87 16.71
C ASN A 355 25.93 -21.76 15.56
N ARG A 356 25.70 -22.87 14.88
CA ARG A 356 25.05 -22.93 13.57
C ARG A 356 23.98 -24.02 13.55
N LEU A 357 22.83 -23.69 12.99
CA LEU A 357 21.82 -24.64 12.52
C LEU A 357 21.66 -24.39 11.03
N LEU A 358 22.07 -25.34 10.19
CA LEU A 358 22.11 -25.20 8.74
C LEU A 358 21.20 -26.23 8.06
N ILE A 359 20.57 -25.79 6.99
CA ILE A 359 19.84 -26.58 5.99
C ILE A 359 20.64 -26.46 4.69
N ILE A 360 20.98 -27.60 4.10
CA ILE A 360 21.77 -27.69 2.87
C ILE A 360 20.93 -28.45 1.85
N ASP A 361 20.47 -27.77 0.80
CA ASP A 361 19.61 -28.33 -0.25
C ASP A 361 20.39 -28.46 -1.57
N ASP A 362 21.57 -29.11 -1.55
CA ASP A 362 22.40 -29.35 -2.74
C ASP A 362 21.88 -30.56 -3.54
N ASP A 363 22.71 -31.55 -3.87
CA ASP A 363 22.27 -32.78 -4.55
C ASP A 363 21.13 -33.50 -3.78
N LYS A 364 21.24 -33.53 -2.44
CA LYS A 364 20.18 -33.97 -1.52
C LYS A 364 20.19 -33.10 -0.25
N ALA A 365 19.11 -33.20 0.52
CA ALA A 365 18.91 -32.42 1.73
C ALA A 365 19.82 -32.88 2.89
N GLU A 366 20.37 -31.93 3.64
CA GLU A 366 21.10 -32.18 4.87
C GLU A 366 20.69 -31.19 5.98
N LEU A 367 20.70 -31.66 7.22
CA LEU A 367 20.48 -30.83 8.42
C LEU A 367 21.68 -30.92 9.34
N LEU A 368 22.27 -29.78 9.67
CA LEU A 368 23.52 -29.69 10.43
C LEU A 368 23.38 -28.76 11.63
N LEU A 369 23.51 -29.31 12.83
CA LEU A 369 23.67 -28.54 14.07
C LEU A 369 25.14 -28.60 14.49
N LYS A 370 25.79 -27.44 14.54
CA LYS A 370 27.23 -27.35 14.83
C LYS A 370 27.55 -26.25 15.81
N THR A 371 28.37 -26.57 16.80
CA THR A 371 28.95 -25.57 17.71
C THR A 371 30.27 -25.06 17.15
N SER A 372 30.69 -23.87 17.58
CA SER A 372 32.02 -23.35 17.22
C SER A 372 33.19 -24.15 17.78
N ALA A 373 32.93 -24.99 18.80
CA ALA A 373 33.92 -25.89 19.39
C ALA A 373 34.10 -27.22 18.61
N GLY A 374 33.30 -27.46 17.55
CA GLY A 374 33.43 -28.65 16.70
C GLY A 374 32.47 -29.79 17.02
N LYS A 375 31.58 -29.65 18.02
CA LYS A 375 30.49 -30.61 18.27
C LYS A 375 29.42 -30.49 17.20
N GLU A 376 28.94 -31.63 16.73
CA GLU A 376 28.13 -31.70 15.51
C GLU A 376 27.06 -32.81 15.58
N ILE A 377 25.87 -32.51 15.08
CA ILE A 377 24.82 -33.47 14.71
C ILE A 377 24.50 -33.21 13.24
N HIS A 378 24.58 -34.24 12.40
CA HIS A 378 24.43 -34.14 10.95
C HIS A 378 23.51 -35.25 10.44
N LEU A 379 22.37 -34.85 9.86
CA LEU A 379 21.49 -35.73 9.10
C LEU A 379 21.84 -35.50 7.62
N ASN A 380 22.31 -36.54 6.94
CA ASN A 380 22.88 -36.43 5.61
C ASN A 380 22.24 -37.46 4.66
N GLU A 381 21.36 -36.99 3.77
CA GLU A 381 20.70 -37.86 2.79
C GLU A 381 21.65 -38.29 1.64
N ASN A 382 22.75 -37.56 1.41
CA ASN A 382 23.78 -37.94 0.43
C ASN A 382 24.48 -39.22 0.88
N GLU A 383 24.81 -39.30 2.17
CA GLU A 383 25.47 -40.45 2.79
C GLU A 383 24.48 -41.51 3.31
N ASP A 384 23.17 -41.22 3.31
CA ASP A 384 22.14 -42.06 3.94
C ASP A 384 22.48 -42.32 5.42
N SER A 385 22.87 -41.25 6.13
CA SER A 385 23.47 -41.34 7.46
C SER A 385 22.97 -40.27 8.45
N LEU A 386 22.98 -40.63 9.74
CA LEU A 386 22.89 -39.73 10.88
C LEU A 386 24.19 -39.84 11.70
N THR A 387 24.89 -38.72 11.86
CA THR A 387 26.15 -38.65 12.59
C THR A 387 26.07 -37.70 13.79
N ILE A 388 26.57 -38.14 14.95
CA ILE A 388 26.82 -37.30 16.13
C ILE A 388 28.29 -37.40 16.47
N LYS A 389 29.02 -36.29 16.48
CA LYS A 389 30.47 -36.28 16.75
C LYS A 389 30.92 -35.08 17.55
N ASP A 390 32.07 -35.24 18.22
CA ASP A 390 32.76 -34.17 18.92
C ASP A 390 34.19 -33.94 18.39
N GLU A 391 34.86 -32.93 18.94
CA GLU A 391 36.24 -32.58 18.60
C GLU A 391 37.29 -33.55 19.16
N HIS A 392 36.89 -34.57 19.93
CA HIS A 392 37.77 -35.53 20.60
C HIS A 392 37.83 -36.89 19.90
N GLY A 393 37.14 -37.03 18.75
CA GLY A 393 37.10 -38.26 17.97
C GLY A 393 36.06 -39.27 18.45
N ASN A 394 35.13 -38.84 19.32
CA ASN A 394 33.96 -39.63 19.68
C ASN A 394 32.87 -39.45 18.61
N GLU A 395 32.24 -40.55 18.21
CA GLU A 395 31.35 -40.57 17.06
C GLU A 395 30.28 -41.67 17.20
N ILE A 396 29.05 -41.32 16.83
CA ILE A 396 27.92 -42.24 16.63
C ILE A 396 27.46 -42.07 15.18
N VAL A 397 27.43 -43.17 14.41
CA VAL A 397 26.93 -43.19 13.02
C VAL A 397 25.81 -44.21 12.92
N LEU A 398 24.68 -43.80 12.34
CA LEU A 398 23.59 -44.68 11.94
C LEU A 398 23.45 -44.56 10.42
N ASP A 399 23.58 -45.67 9.71
CA ASP A 399 23.51 -45.73 8.26
C ASP A 399 22.92 -47.08 7.79
N LYS A 400 22.91 -47.32 6.48
CA LYS A 400 22.45 -48.58 5.87
C LYS A 400 23.21 -49.83 6.34
N ASP A 401 24.45 -49.67 6.82
CA ASP A 401 25.32 -50.77 7.27
C ASP A 401 25.13 -51.05 8.78
N GLY A 402 24.45 -50.15 9.51
CA GLY A 402 23.96 -50.37 10.86
C GLY A 402 24.25 -49.22 11.82
N ILE A 403 24.63 -49.53 13.06
CA ILE A 403 24.96 -48.55 14.10
C ILE A 403 26.41 -48.75 14.52
N LYS A 404 27.21 -47.67 14.43
CA LYS A 404 28.60 -47.62 14.87
C LYS A 404 28.76 -46.65 16.03
N LEU A 405 29.33 -47.16 17.12
CA LEU A 405 29.71 -46.39 18.30
C LEU A 405 31.24 -46.39 18.41
N LYS A 406 31.86 -45.21 18.38
CA LYS A 406 33.31 -45.05 18.44
C LYS A 406 33.68 -44.07 19.57
N SER A 407 34.59 -44.51 20.44
CA SER A 407 35.25 -43.65 21.41
C SER A 407 36.68 -43.36 20.95
N GLY A 408 37.13 -42.11 21.11
CA GLY A 408 38.53 -41.75 20.94
C GLY A 408 39.41 -42.24 22.11
N LYS A 409 38.80 -42.68 23.20
CA LYS A 409 39.45 -43.25 24.39
C LYS A 409 38.64 -44.47 24.89
N ASP A 410 38.43 -44.58 26.19
CA ASP A 410 37.67 -45.66 26.79
C ASP A 410 36.18 -45.57 26.41
N LEU A 411 35.55 -46.71 26.15
CA LEU A 411 34.11 -46.84 26.02
C LEU A 411 33.59 -47.59 27.26
N THR A 412 32.91 -46.87 28.15
CA THR A 412 32.37 -47.45 29.40
C THR A 412 30.86 -47.64 29.27
N LEU A 413 30.38 -48.87 29.46
CA LEU A 413 28.95 -49.21 29.51
C LEU A 413 28.62 -49.72 30.92
N GLU A 414 27.96 -48.89 31.72
CA GLU A 414 27.63 -49.19 33.11
C GLU A 414 26.11 -49.13 33.34
N ALA A 415 25.57 -50.11 34.07
CA ALA A 415 24.20 -50.10 34.52
C ALA A 415 24.09 -50.64 35.95
N SER A 416 23.27 -50.01 36.79
CA SER A 416 22.93 -50.54 38.13
C SER A 416 22.05 -51.80 38.06
N GLY A 417 21.40 -52.03 36.92
CA GLY A 417 20.59 -53.21 36.64
C GLY A 417 21.30 -54.18 35.68
N LYS A 418 20.54 -54.77 34.75
CA LYS A 418 21.06 -55.71 33.76
C LYS A 418 21.45 -55.00 32.46
N VAL A 419 22.65 -55.26 31.96
CA VAL A 419 23.05 -54.96 30.57
C VAL A 419 22.80 -56.21 29.72
N GLU A 420 21.94 -56.11 28.70
CA GLU A 420 21.70 -57.18 27.73
C GLU A 420 22.20 -56.78 26.34
N ILE A 421 23.15 -57.53 25.79
CA ILE A 421 23.62 -57.40 24.41
C ILE A 421 23.18 -58.68 23.67
N LYS A 422 22.35 -58.53 22.64
CA LYS A 422 21.80 -59.65 21.84
C LYS A 422 22.08 -59.42 20.36
N GLY A 423 22.56 -60.46 19.70
CA GLY A 423 22.78 -60.51 18.26
C GLY A 423 22.84 -61.97 17.81
N GLN A 424 22.70 -62.23 16.50
CA GLN A 424 22.90 -63.59 15.97
C GLN A 424 24.33 -64.08 16.20
N SER A 425 25.30 -63.16 16.20
CA SER A 425 26.69 -63.35 16.63
C SER A 425 27.12 -62.15 17.47
N VAL A 426 27.93 -62.39 18.51
CA VAL A 426 28.54 -61.35 19.35
C VAL A 426 30.01 -61.68 19.51
N ASP A 427 30.87 -60.87 18.89
CA ASP A 427 32.31 -61.02 18.97
C ASP A 427 32.90 -59.98 19.94
N LEU A 428 33.62 -60.44 20.95
CA LEU A 428 34.40 -59.61 21.87
C LEU A 428 35.87 -59.96 21.66
N LYS A 429 36.69 -58.97 21.30
CA LYS A 429 38.11 -59.15 20.99
C LYS A 429 39.00 -58.52 22.04
#